data_AF-A0A0L8G3Q7-F1
#
_entry.id   AF-A0A0L8G3Q7-F1
#
_cell.length_a   1.000
_cell.length_b   1.000
_cell.length_c   1.000
_cell.angle_alpha   90.00
_cell.angle_beta   90.00
_cell.angle_gamma   90.00
#
_symmetry.space_group_name_H-M   'P 1'
#
loop_
_entity.id
_entity.type
_entity.pdbx_description
1 polymer ?
#
loop_
_entity_poly.entity_id
_entity_poly.type
_entity_poly.pdbx_seq_one_letter_code
_entity_poly.pdbx_strand_id
1 'polypeptide(L)'
;MRPRRGPKLRYKDTCKTSLSKCEVDISTSEERAEDRTTWETVVKEGTSSLESSYRNKQVEKHQRRKENNRNAERRATLLVCKYCDRICVSIIGRISHERSCKNRSP
;
A
#
# COMPACT_ATOMS: atom_id res chain seq x y z
N MET A 1 15.57 16.84 -8.40
CA MET A 1 14.75 17.92 -8.98
C MET A 1 13.61 18.26 -8.02
N ARG A 2 13.50 19.53 -7.60
CA ARG A 2 12.37 20.01 -6.78
C ARG A 2 11.23 20.38 -7.75
N PRO A 3 9.96 19.96 -7.54
CA PRO A 3 8.89 20.33 -8.45
C PRO A 3 8.78 21.86 -8.50
N ARG A 4 8.79 22.43 -9.72
CA ARG A 4 8.46 23.84 -9.93
C ARG A 4 7.04 24.06 -9.40
N ARG A 5 6.86 25.03 -8.50
CA ARG A 5 5.54 25.36 -7.95
C ARG A 5 4.66 25.90 -9.10
N GLY A 6 3.77 25.05 -9.61
CA GLY A 6 2.76 25.46 -10.58
C GLY A 6 1.68 26.33 -9.93
N PRO A 7 0.70 26.79 -10.72
CA PRO A 7 -0.46 27.51 -10.21
C PRO A 7 -1.18 26.74 -9.09
N LYS A 8 -1.75 27.48 -8.13
CA LYS A 8 -2.55 26.90 -7.04
C LYS A 8 -3.80 26.24 -7.63
N LEU A 9 -4.10 25.02 -7.21
CA LEU A 9 -5.31 24.29 -7.59
C LEU A 9 -6.56 25.11 -7.22
N ARG A 10 -7.51 25.24 -8.15
CA ARG A 10 -8.76 25.96 -7.88
C ARG A 10 -9.70 25.06 -7.10
N TYR A 11 -10.60 25.66 -6.33
CA TYR A 11 -11.62 24.92 -5.58
C TYR A 11 -12.45 23.98 -6.48
N LYS A 12 -12.87 24.46 -7.65
CA LYS A 12 -13.63 23.67 -8.64
C LYS A 12 -12.88 22.40 -9.07
N ASP A 13 -11.56 22.45 -9.18
CA ASP A 13 -10.75 21.29 -9.59
C ASP A 13 -10.75 20.21 -8.50
N THR A 14 -10.72 20.62 -7.22
CA THR A 14 -10.88 19.71 -6.08
C THR A 14 -12.25 19.03 -6.11
N CYS A 15 -13.33 19.79 -6.34
CA CYS A 15 -14.68 19.23 -6.42
C CYS A 15 -14.80 18.20 -7.54
N LYS A 16 -14.32 18.51 -8.74
CA LYS A 16 -14.30 17.58 -9.88
C LYS A 16 -13.52 16.31 -9.56
N THR A 17 -12.36 16.46 -8.93
CA THR A 17 -11.52 15.33 -8.53
C THR A 17 -12.24 14.43 -7.51
N SER A 18 -12.93 15.02 -6.53
CA SER A 18 -13.70 14.26 -5.55
C SER A 18 -14.89 13.54 -6.18
N LEU A 19 -15.66 14.21 -7.06
CA LEU A 19 -16.78 13.61 -7.77
C LEU A 19 -16.32 12.44 -8.66
N SER A 20 -15.22 12.62 -9.39
CA SER A 20 -14.63 11.54 -10.19
C SER A 20 -14.20 10.34 -9.35
N LYS A 21 -13.66 10.56 -8.13
CA LYS A 21 -13.33 9.46 -7.21
C LYS A 21 -14.57 8.73 -6.69
N CYS A 22 -15.69 9.43 -6.56
CA CYS A 22 -16.98 8.84 -6.23
C CYS A 22 -17.68 8.23 -7.46
N GLU A 23 -16.99 8.09 -8.60
CA GLU A 23 -17.54 7.54 -9.84
C GLU A 23 -18.76 8.34 -10.38
N VAL A 24 -18.87 9.61 -9.96
CA VAL A 24 -19.87 10.54 -10.48
C VAL A 24 -19.33 11.17 -11.75
N ASP A 25 -20.07 11.01 -12.84
CA ASP A 25 -19.72 11.62 -14.12
C ASP A 25 -19.74 13.15 -14.01
N ILE A 26 -18.61 13.77 -14.34
CA ILE A 26 -18.45 15.22 -14.21
C ILE A 26 -19.27 15.95 -15.28
N SER A 27 -19.36 15.41 -16.50
CA SER A 27 -20.09 16.06 -17.61
C SER A 27 -21.59 16.21 -17.34
N THR A 28 -22.21 15.18 -16.75
CA THR A 28 -23.64 15.15 -16.44
C THR A 28 -23.95 15.60 -15.01
N SER A 29 -22.93 15.97 -14.22
CA SER A 29 -23.12 16.34 -12.81
C SER A 29 -23.99 17.59 -12.61
N GLU A 30 -23.89 18.59 -13.49
CA GLU A 30 -24.68 19.83 -13.40
C GLU A 30 -26.15 19.59 -13.75
N GLU A 31 -26.43 18.76 -14.77
CA GLU A 31 -27.79 18.33 -15.15
C GLU A 31 -28.43 17.49 -14.03
N ARG A 32 -27.70 16.51 -13.49
CA ARG A 32 -28.20 15.69 -12.37
C ARG A 32 -28.40 16.47 -11.08
N ALA A 33 -27.69 17.57 -10.90
CA ALA A 33 -27.84 18.44 -9.73
C ALA A 33 -29.15 19.25 -9.75
N GLU A 34 -29.83 19.34 -10.89
CA GLU A 34 -31.15 19.97 -11.01
C GLU A 34 -32.21 19.19 -10.21
N ASP A 35 -32.18 17.86 -10.27
CA ASP A 35 -32.93 17.00 -9.36
C ASP A 35 -32.10 16.74 -8.09
N ARG A 36 -32.44 17.49 -7.05
CA ARG A 36 -31.77 17.39 -5.76
C ARG A 36 -31.78 15.96 -5.17
N THR A 37 -32.86 15.22 -5.34
CA THR A 37 -33.02 13.88 -4.75
C THR A 37 -32.13 12.87 -5.47
N THR A 38 -32.13 12.94 -6.80
CA THR A 38 -31.26 12.12 -7.64
C THR A 38 -29.78 12.43 -7.36
N TRP A 39 -29.42 13.71 -7.25
CA TRP A 39 -28.07 14.13 -6.89
C TRP A 39 -27.60 13.59 -5.54
N GLU A 40 -28.42 13.73 -4.49
CA GLU A 40 -28.07 13.23 -3.16
C GLU A 40 -27.86 11.71 -3.15
N THR A 41 -28.71 10.97 -3.87
CA THR A 41 -28.61 9.52 -3.96
C THR A 41 -27.30 9.09 -4.62
N VAL A 42 -27.00 9.62 -5.80
CA VAL A 42 -25.79 9.29 -6.58
C VAL A 42 -24.52 9.63 -5.80
N VAL A 43 -24.46 10.82 -5.19
CA VAL A 43 -23.28 11.23 -4.41
C VAL A 43 -23.09 10.35 -3.17
N LYS A 44 -24.18 9.98 -2.49
CA LYS A 44 -24.11 9.14 -1.29
C LYS A 44 -23.65 7.72 -1.62
N GLU A 45 -24.16 7.14 -2.69
CA GLU A 45 -23.73 5.83 -3.19
C GLU A 45 -22.25 5.86 -3.59
N GLY A 46 -21.84 6.83 -4.41
CA GLY A 46 -20.45 6.98 -4.84
C GLY A 46 -19.49 7.18 -3.67
N THR A 47 -19.89 7.96 -2.67
CA THR A 47 -19.08 8.18 -1.45
C THR A 47 -18.96 6.90 -0.61
N SER A 48 -20.05 6.16 -0.45
CA SER A 48 -20.05 4.87 0.26
C SER A 48 -19.12 3.84 -0.42
N SER A 49 -19.17 3.76 -1.75
CA SER A 49 -18.28 2.91 -2.56
C SER A 49 -16.82 3.32 -2.41
N LEU A 50 -16.53 4.63 -2.47
CA LEU A 50 -15.18 5.16 -2.29
C LEU A 50 -14.61 4.83 -0.90
N GLU A 51 -15.40 5.05 0.16
CA GLU A 51 -14.98 4.73 1.53
C GLU A 51 -14.73 3.23 1.70
N SER A 52 -15.61 2.39 1.15
CA SER A 52 -15.46 0.93 1.19
C SER A 52 -14.17 0.49 0.48
N SER A 53 -13.87 1.06 -0.70
CA SER A 53 -12.62 0.83 -1.42
C SER A 53 -11.40 1.22 -0.59
N TYR A 54 -11.44 2.35 0.11
CA TYR A 54 -10.35 2.79 0.99
C TYR A 54 -10.13 1.86 2.18
N ARG A 55 -11.21 1.40 2.82
CA ARG A 55 -11.13 0.40 3.89
C ARG A 55 -10.51 -0.90 3.38
N ASN A 56 -10.96 -1.40 2.23
CA ASN A 56 -10.41 -2.61 1.62
C ASN A 56 -8.92 -2.48 1.32
N LYS A 57 -8.48 -1.36 0.72
CA LYS A 57 -7.06 -1.09 0.47
C LYS A 57 -6.22 -1.04 1.76
N GLN A 58 -6.78 -0.51 2.85
CA GLN A 58 -6.10 -0.52 4.15
C GLN A 58 -5.97 -1.93 4.72
N VAL A 59 -7.02 -2.73 4.63
CA VAL A 59 -7.01 -4.14 5.05
C VAL A 59 -5.98 -4.94 4.25
N GLU A 60 -5.97 -4.81 2.93
CA GLU A 60 -5.00 -5.47 2.05
C GLU A 60 -3.56 -5.06 2.40
N LYS A 61 -3.33 -3.75 2.60
CA LYS A 61 -2.01 -3.25 3.03
C LYS A 61 -1.57 -3.84 4.37
N HIS A 62 -2.50 -4.00 5.31
CA HIS A 62 -2.23 -4.62 6.61
C HIS A 62 -1.93 -6.11 6.48
N GLN A 63 -2.72 -6.85 5.68
CA GLN A 63 -2.49 -8.27 5.39
C GLN A 63 -1.12 -8.48 4.75
N ARG A 64 -0.75 -7.69 3.75
CA ARG A 64 0.57 -7.76 3.10
C ARG A 64 1.72 -7.49 4.07
N ARG A 65 1.54 -6.57 5.03
CA ARG A 65 2.54 -6.33 6.09
C ARG A 65 2.70 -7.53 7.02
N LYS A 66 1.58 -8.16 7.43
CA LYS A 66 1.61 -9.38 8.25
C LYS A 66 2.32 -10.52 7.52
N GLU A 67 2.02 -10.72 6.24
CA GLU A 67 2.67 -11.76 5.44
C GLU A 67 4.18 -11.50 5.28
N ASN A 68 4.56 -10.26 4.97
CA ASN A 68 5.97 -9.88 4.89
C ASN A 68 6.71 -10.11 6.22
N ASN A 69 6.08 -9.83 7.36
CA ASN A 69 6.67 -10.06 8.67
C ASN A 69 6.86 -11.57 8.94
N ARG A 70 5.86 -12.41 8.66
CA ARG A 70 5.99 -13.88 8.76
C ARG A 70 7.11 -14.41 7.86
N ASN A 71 7.28 -13.85 6.66
CA ASN A 71 8.38 -14.21 5.77
C ASN A 71 9.74 -13.77 6.35
N ALA A 72 9.81 -12.58 6.97
CA ALA A 72 11.02 -12.12 7.65
C ALA A 72 11.40 -13.05 8.82
N GLU A 73 10.44 -13.49 9.63
CA GLU A 73 10.66 -14.48 10.70
C GLU A 73 11.21 -15.81 10.14
N ARG A 74 10.62 -16.32 9.04
CA ARG A 74 11.16 -17.51 8.34
C ARG A 74 12.57 -17.30 7.79
N ARG A 75 12.92 -16.09 7.36
CA ARG A 75 14.27 -15.78 6.90
C ARG A 75 15.26 -15.66 8.06
N ALA A 76 14.81 -15.29 9.25
CA ALA A 76 15.66 -15.22 10.43
C ALA A 76 16.18 -16.60 10.84
N THR A 77 15.39 -17.66 10.70
CA THR A 77 15.88 -19.04 10.94
C THR A 77 17.00 -19.44 9.96
N LEU A 78 16.99 -18.89 8.75
CA LEU A 78 18.05 -19.07 7.75
C LEU A 78 19.33 -18.27 8.04
N LEU A 79 19.43 -17.61 9.20
CA LEU A 79 20.62 -16.87 9.60
C LEU A 79 21.56 -17.66 10.51
N VAL A 80 21.16 -18.84 10.97
CA VAL A 80 21.98 -19.67 11.86
C VAL A 80 22.95 -20.53 11.05
N CYS A 81 24.23 -20.53 11.41
CA CYS A 81 25.25 -21.40 10.81
C CYS A 81 24.97 -22.86 11.16
N LYS A 82 24.90 -23.73 10.15
CA LYS A 82 24.62 -25.17 10.35
C LYS A 82 25.73 -26.00 11.01
N TYR A 83 26.91 -25.42 11.25
CA TYR A 83 28.08 -26.13 11.78
C TYR A 83 28.44 -25.71 13.21
N CYS A 84 28.08 -24.49 13.63
CA CYS A 84 28.49 -23.94 14.93
C CYS A 84 27.39 -23.14 15.62
N ASP A 85 26.15 -23.21 15.11
CA ASP A 85 24.96 -22.53 15.63
C ASP A 85 25.08 -21.00 15.80
N ARG A 86 26.11 -20.40 15.18
CA ARG A 86 26.30 -18.95 15.21
C ARG A 86 25.19 -18.25 14.43
N ILE A 87 24.50 -17.33 15.09
CA ILE A 87 23.53 -16.42 14.46
C ILE A 87 24.29 -15.38 13.62
N CYS A 88 24.02 -15.33 12.32
CA CYS A 88 24.56 -14.34 11.41
C CYS A 88 23.56 -13.20 11.19
N VAL A 89 24.03 -12.03 10.74
CA VAL A 89 23.16 -10.85 10.56
C VAL A 89 22.53 -10.82 9.16
N SER A 90 23.03 -11.61 8.22
CA SER A 90 22.51 -11.70 6.85
C SER A 90 22.74 -13.08 6.24
N ILE A 91 21.95 -13.43 5.23
CA ILE A 91 22.08 -14.69 4.49
C ILE A 91 23.47 -14.80 3.85
N ILE A 92 23.95 -13.71 3.25
CA ILE A 92 25.29 -13.65 2.63
C ILE A 92 26.37 -13.85 3.71
N GLY A 93 26.21 -13.20 4.86
CA GLY A 93 27.11 -13.36 6.01
C GLY A 93 27.15 -14.81 6.52
N ARG A 94 25.99 -15.49 6.59
CA ARG A 94 25.93 -16.92 6.92
C ARG A 94 26.67 -17.76 5.88
N ILE A 95 26.40 -17.57 4.59
CA ILE A 95 27.03 -18.34 3.51
C ILE A 95 28.56 -18.17 3.54
N SER A 96 29.04 -16.93 3.71
CA SER A 96 30.47 -16.64 3.83
C SER A 96 31.07 -17.32 5.07
N HIS A 97 30.40 -17.20 6.21
CA HIS A 97 30.84 -17.84 7.45
C HIS A 97 30.88 -19.36 7.33
N GLU A 98 29.86 -20.00 6.73
CA GLU A 98 29.81 -21.45 6.53
C GLU A 98 30.98 -21.97 5.70
N ARG A 99 31.44 -21.22 4.70
CA ARG A 99 32.61 -21.62 3.89
C ARG A 99 33.89 -21.70 4.69
N SER A 100 34.07 -20.79 5.66
CA SER A 100 35.26 -20.66 6.51
C SER A 100 35.03 -21.14 7.95
N CYS A 101 33.94 -21.85 8.21
CA CYS A 101 33.56 -22.23 9.56
C CYS A 101 34.55 -23.28 10.10
N LYS A 102 35.09 -23.05 11.30
CA LYS A 102 36.08 -23.96 11.92
C LYS A 102 35.48 -25.32 12.30
N ASN A 103 34.17 -25.38 12.53
CA ASN A 103 33.44 -26.62 12.83
C ASN A 103 32.96 -27.35 11.57
N ARG A 104 33.24 -26.81 10.38
CA ARG A 104 33.04 -27.53 9.12
C ARG A 104 34.23 -28.49 8.98
N SER A 105 34.09 -29.70 9.51
CA SER A 105 35.08 -30.75 9.29
C SER A 105 35.35 -30.93 7.78
N PRO A 106 36.57 -31.33 7.38
CA PRO A 106 36.93 -31.57 5.98
C PRO A 106 35.99 -32.54 5.26
#